data_AF-A0A379YBQ6-F1
#
_entry.id   AF-A0A379YBQ6-F1
#
_cell.length_a   1.000
_cell.length_b   1.000
_cell.length_c   1.000
_cell.angle_alpha   90.00
_cell.angle_beta   90.00
_cell.angle_gamma   90.00
#
_symmetry.space_group_name_H-M   'P 1'
#
loop_
_entity.id
_entity.type
_entity.pdbx_description
1 polymer ?
#
loop_
_entity_poly.entity_id
_entity_poly.type
_entity_poly.pdbx_seq_one_letter_code
_entity_poly.pdbx_strand_id
1 'polypeptide(L)'
;MIFNPNLSPEQHMQGKIDRPEEYRDIATKCVEDFREKNRDRCLVVLSRHDEVLDSQLSAELLHKYYEIVWDEQQTHKFKNLSPHLQRIKAFKTLP
;
A
#
# COMPACT_ATOMS: atom_id res chain seq x y z
N MET A 1 -5.35 -3.29 6.12
CA MET A 1 -3.89 -3.11 6.16
C MET A 1 -3.33 -3.49 4.79
N ILE A 2 -2.35 -2.73 4.31
CA ILE A 2 -1.63 -2.95 3.05
C ILE A 2 -0.12 -2.86 3.29
N PHE A 3 0.68 -3.61 2.53
CA PHE A 3 2.15 -3.60 2.58
C PHE A 3 2.71 -3.14 1.25
N ASN A 4 3.68 -2.22 1.24
CA ASN A 4 4.38 -1.71 0.06
C ASN A 4 3.50 -1.63 -1.20
N PRO A 5 2.36 -0.89 -1.15
CA PRO A 5 1.40 -0.89 -2.23
C PRO A 5 2.03 -0.29 -3.49
N ASN A 6 1.87 -0.97 -4.63
CA ASN A 6 2.22 -0.38 -5.92
C ASN A 6 1.12 0.60 -6.35
N LEU A 7 1.34 1.90 -6.11
CA LEU A 7 0.37 2.95 -6.41
C LEU A 7 0.41 3.42 -7.87
N SER A 8 1.43 3.01 -8.63
CA SER A 8 1.63 3.33 -10.05
C SER A 8 1.95 2.06 -10.86
N PRO A 9 1.02 1.08 -10.91
CA PRO A 9 1.26 -0.20 -11.58
C PRO A 9 1.60 -0.03 -13.07
N GLU A 10 1.07 0.98 -13.73
CA GLU A 10 1.38 1.33 -15.12
C GLU A 10 2.85 1.69 -15.36
N GLN A 11 3.59 2.05 -14.30
CA GLN A 11 5.02 2.33 -14.38
C GLN A 11 5.85 1.07 -14.05
N HIS A 12 5.54 0.38 -12.96
CA HIS A 12 6.39 -0.70 -12.44
C HIS A 12 6.10 -2.10 -13.01
N MET A 13 4.95 -2.27 -13.67
CA MET A 13 4.49 -3.55 -14.21
C MET A 13 4.54 -3.62 -15.75
N GLN A 14 5.15 -2.65 -16.42
CA GLN A 14 5.34 -2.69 -17.87
C GLN A 14 6.12 -3.95 -18.27
N GLY A 15 5.61 -4.68 -19.27
CA GLY A 15 6.20 -5.94 -19.73
C GLY A 15 6.09 -7.11 -18.73
N LYS A 16 5.43 -6.92 -17.57
CA LYS A 16 5.17 -7.98 -16.57
C LYS A 16 3.70 -8.43 -16.56
N ILE A 17 2.88 -7.87 -17.45
CA ILE A 17 1.43 -8.10 -17.52
C ILE A 17 1.04 -8.28 -18.98
N ASP A 18 0.20 -9.28 -19.24
CA ASP A 18 -0.22 -9.66 -20.59
C ASP A 18 -1.17 -8.65 -21.24
N ARG A 19 -1.91 -7.87 -20.44
CA ARG A 19 -2.95 -6.92 -20.88
C ARG A 19 -2.89 -5.58 -20.14
N PRO A 20 -1.85 -4.76 -20.37
CA PRO A 20 -1.68 -3.46 -19.69
C PRO A 20 -2.81 -2.46 -19.97
N GLU A 21 -3.56 -2.62 -21.06
CA GLU A 21 -4.71 -1.80 -21.42
C GLU A 21 -5.88 -1.91 -20.43
N GLU A 22 -6.03 -3.04 -19.74
CA GLU A 22 -7.12 -3.26 -18.77
C GLU A 22 -7.04 -2.30 -17.57
N TYR A 23 -5.87 -1.72 -17.28
CA TYR A 23 -5.75 -0.69 -16.25
C TYR A 23 -6.63 0.54 -16.51
N ARG A 24 -6.84 0.90 -17.78
CA ARG A 24 -7.73 2.03 -18.15
C ARG A 24 -9.19 1.73 -17.83
N ASP A 25 -9.60 0.48 -18.03
CA ASP A 25 -10.98 0.04 -17.76
C ASP A 25 -11.26 -0.16 -16.27
N ILE A 26 -10.23 -0.41 -15.46
CA ILE A 26 -10.38 -0.49 -14.00
C ILE A 26 -10.58 0.91 -13.40
N ALA A 27 -9.84 1.91 -13.89
CA ALA A 27 -9.91 3.28 -13.37
C ALA A 27 -11.33 3.87 -13.44
N THR A 28 -12.07 3.56 -14.51
CA THR A 28 -13.47 4.02 -14.69
C THR A 28 -14.48 3.33 -13.76
N LYS A 29 -14.07 2.25 -13.10
CA LYS A 29 -14.89 1.48 -12.14
C LYS A 29 -14.52 1.75 -10.69
N CYS A 30 -13.48 2.56 -10.45
CA CYS A 30 -13.04 2.89 -9.10
C CYS A 30 -14.04 3.80 -8.40
N VAL A 31 -14.24 3.56 -7.11
CA VAL A 31 -15.05 4.44 -6.26
C VAL A 31 -14.34 5.79 -6.11
N GLU A 32 -15.02 6.88 -6.45
CA GLU A 32 -14.52 8.24 -6.26
C GLU A 32 -14.21 8.52 -4.78
N ASP A 33 -13.13 9.25 -4.53
CA ASP A 33 -12.66 9.62 -3.19
C ASP A 33 -12.52 8.46 -2.20
N PHE A 34 -12.21 7.27 -2.71
CA PHE A 34 -12.12 6.06 -1.88
C PHE A 34 -11.23 6.24 -0.65
N ARG A 35 -10.07 6.91 -0.80
CA ARG A 35 -9.14 7.14 0.31
C ARG A 35 -9.72 8.06 1.38
N GLU A 36 -10.47 9.08 0.97
CA GLU A 36 -11.17 9.98 1.89
C GLU A 36 -12.27 9.24 2.65
N LYS A 37 -13.10 8.47 1.92
CA LYS A 37 -14.18 7.66 2.49
C LYS A 37 -13.68 6.58 3.46
N ASN A 38 -12.41 6.21 3.37
CA ASN A 38 -11.76 5.22 4.22
C ASN A 38 -10.66 5.81 5.09
N ARG A 39 -10.65 7.14 5.27
CA ARG A 39 -9.71 7.82 6.17
C ARG A 39 -9.68 7.13 7.53
N ASP A 40 -8.47 6.95 8.06
CA ASP A 40 -8.17 6.26 9.31
C ASP A 40 -8.60 4.77 9.39
N ARG A 41 -9.14 4.19 8.31
CA ARG A 41 -9.59 2.79 8.24
C ARG A 41 -8.59 1.86 7.56
N CYS A 42 -7.39 2.35 7.27
CA CYS A 42 -6.30 1.55 6.76
C CYS A 42 -5.00 1.81 7.52
N LEU A 43 -4.24 0.74 7.70
CA LEU A 43 -2.85 0.77 8.15
C LEU A 43 -1.96 0.46 6.94
N VAL A 44 -0.99 1.33 6.65
CA VAL A 44 -0.02 1.15 5.58
C VAL A 44 1.32 0.81 6.20
N VAL A 45 1.88 -0.34 5.84
CA VAL A 45 3.22 -0.74 6.26
C VAL A 45 4.16 -0.57 5.08
N LEU A 46 5.22 0.20 5.27
CA LEU A 46 6.22 0.53 4.27
C LEU A 46 7.60 0.07 4.72
N SER A 47 8.35 -0.55 3.81
CA SER A 47 9.73 -0.95 4.08
C SER A 47 10.69 0.23 3.84
N ARG A 48 11.69 0.36 4.72
CA ARG A 48 12.86 1.23 4.51
C ARG A 48 13.86 0.68 3.47
N HIS A 49 13.71 -0.59 3.12
CA HIS A 49 14.60 -1.36 2.25
C HIS A 49 13.84 -1.96 1.07
N ASP A 50 12.76 -1.30 0.62
CA ASP A 50 12.04 -1.70 -0.58
C ASP A 50 12.97 -1.52 -1.80
N GLU A 51 13.27 -2.62 -2.46
CA GLU A 51 14.15 -2.72 -3.62
C GLU A 51 13.40 -2.63 -4.96
N VAL A 52 12.06 -2.54 -4.91
CA VAL A 52 11.17 -2.55 -6.08
C VAL A 52 10.46 -1.20 -6.25
N LEU A 53 9.99 -0.61 -5.16
CA LEU A 53 9.23 0.63 -5.14
C LEU A 53 9.92 1.70 -4.28
N ASP A 54 9.72 2.96 -4.62
CA ASP A 54 10.05 4.05 -3.71
C ASP A 54 8.93 4.21 -2.66
N SER A 55 9.18 3.66 -1.48
CA SER A 55 8.27 3.76 -0.34
C SER A 55 8.02 5.20 0.12
N GLN A 56 8.92 6.15 -0.13
CA GLN A 56 8.70 7.55 0.28
C GLN A 56 7.55 8.18 -0.49
N LEU A 57 7.44 7.92 -1.79
CA LEU A 57 6.32 8.41 -2.61
C LEU A 57 4.98 7.89 -2.08
N SER A 58 4.94 6.62 -1.66
CA SER A 58 3.75 6.04 -1.04
C SER A 58 3.41 6.73 0.28
N ALA A 59 4.41 7.02 1.12
CA ALA A 59 4.20 7.73 2.38
C ALA A 59 3.69 9.16 2.14
N GLU A 60 4.30 9.91 1.23
CA GLU A 60 3.89 11.28 0.88
C GLU A 60 2.44 11.35 0.38
N LEU A 61 2.00 10.35 -0.39
CA LEU A 61 0.64 10.30 -0.90
C LEU A 61 -0.37 9.82 0.17
N LEU A 62 -0.01 8.82 0.97
CA LEU A 62 -0.96 8.10 1.83
C LEU A 62 -1.02 8.63 3.28
N HIS A 63 0.01 9.29 3.79
CA HIS A 63 0.03 9.78 5.19
C HIS A 63 -1.11 10.75 5.50
N LYS A 64 -1.66 11.39 4.47
CA LYS A 64 -2.80 12.29 4.59
C LYS A 64 -4.10 11.58 4.92
N TYR A 65 -4.19 10.26 4.72
CA TYR A 65 -5.44 9.49 4.85
C TYR A 65 -5.32 8.34 5.84
N TYR A 66 -4.12 7.76 5.96
CA TYR A 66 -3.89 6.50 6.66
C TYR A 66 -2.67 6.59 7.58
N GLU A 67 -2.66 5.75 8.60
CA GLU A 67 -1.50 5.58 9.46
C GLU A 67 -0.36 4.86 8.70
N ILE A 68 0.84 5.45 8.73
CA ILE A 68 2.05 4.88 8.13
C ILE A 68 2.92 4.23 9.21
N VAL A 69 3.31 2.98 8.96
CA VAL A 69 4.23 2.20 9.79
C VAL A 69 5.45 1.85 8.95
N TRP A 70 6.63 2.17 9.46
CA TRP A 70 7.88 1.79 8.81
C TRP A 70 8.38 0.46 9.36
N ASP A 71 8.77 -0.43 8.46
CA ASP A 71 9.51 -1.65 8.77
C ASP A 71 10.97 -1.48 8.37
N GLU A 72 11.86 -1.80 9.31
CA GLU A 72 13.31 -1.61 9.21
C GLU A 72 14.05 -2.90 8.79
N GLN A 73 13.35 -4.00 8.48
CA GLN A 73 13.95 -5.31 8.24
C GLN A 73 13.51 -5.98 6.94
N GLN A 74 12.20 -5.97 6.67
CA GLN A 74 11.61 -6.60 5.51
C GLN A 74 11.88 -5.75 4.27
N THR A 75 11.98 -6.38 3.10
CA THR A 75 12.12 -5.69 1.80
C THR A 75 10.75 -5.57 1.11
N HIS A 76 10.68 -5.42 -0.22
CA HIS A 76 9.41 -5.28 -0.95
C HIS A 76 8.41 -6.39 -0.60
N LYS A 77 8.86 -7.64 -0.66
CA LYS A 77 8.06 -8.82 -0.31
C LYS A 77 8.31 -9.19 1.15
N PHE A 78 7.37 -8.83 2.02
CA PHE A 78 7.42 -9.18 3.44
C PHE A 78 7.39 -10.70 3.63
N LYS A 79 8.51 -11.27 4.08
CA LYS A 79 8.64 -12.72 4.36
C LYS A 79 8.14 -13.07 5.74
N ASN A 80 8.24 -12.14 6.69
CA ASN A 80 7.76 -12.29 8.05
C ASN A 80 6.80 -11.16 8.43
N LEU A 81 5.53 -11.51 8.67
CA LEU A 81 4.49 -10.56 9.09
C LEU A 81 4.30 -10.51 10.61
N SER A 82 4.94 -11.43 11.34
CA SER A 82 4.79 -11.59 12.79
C SER A 82 5.00 -10.29 13.58
N PRO A 83 6.00 -9.46 13.27
CA PRO A 83 6.22 -8.19 13.98
C PRO A 83 5.03 -7.23 13.93
N HIS A 84 4.20 -7.30 12.88
CA HIS A 84 3.06 -6.39 12.71
C HIS A 84 1.75 -6.92 13.30
N LEU A 85 1.67 -8.21 13.65
CA LEU A 85 0.42 -8.86 14.07
C LEU A 85 -0.24 -8.19 15.28
N GLN A 86 0.55 -7.77 16.27
CA GLN A 86 0.01 -7.07 17.44
C GLN A 86 -0.59 -5.72 17.09
N ARG A 87 0.09 -4.95 16.22
CA ARG A 87 -0.41 -3.66 15.76
C ARG A 87 -1.68 -3.81 14.92
N ILE A 88 -1.73 -4.82 14.05
CA ILE A 88 -2.93 -5.15 13.27
C ILE A 88 -4.12 -5.47 14.17
N LYS A 89 -3.87 -6.27 15.22
CA LYS A 89 -4.91 -6.64 16.18
C LYS A 89 -5.44 -5.40 16.90
N ALA A 90 -4.55 -4.54 17.39
CA ALA A 90 -4.93 -3.29 18.04
C ALA A 90 -5.73 -2.37 17.10
N PHE A 91 -5.29 -2.25 15.84
CA PHE A 91 -5.97 -1.44 14.82
C PHE A 91 -7.40 -1.92 14.56
N LYS A 92 -7.63 -3.24 14.49
CA LYS A 92 -8.97 -3.83 14.28
C LYS A 92 -9.92 -3.64 15.47
N THR A 93 -9.39 -3.33 16.65
CA THR A 93 -10.17 -3.12 17.87
C THR A 93 -10.46 -1.64 18.14
N LEU A 94 -9.98 -0.73 17.29
CA LEU A 94 -10.35 0.67 17.36
C LEU A 94 -11.84 0.83 16.99
N PRO A 95 -12.63 1.63 17.74
CA PRO A 95 -14.05 1.84 17.49
C PRO A 95 -14.37 2.46 16.12
#